data_AF-A0A0G3GUG9-F1
#
_entry.id   AF-A0A0G3GUG9-F1
#
_cell.length_a   1.000
_cell.length_b   1.000
_cell.length_c   1.000
_cell.angle_alpha   90.00
_cell.angle_beta   90.00
_cell.angle_gamma   90.00
#
_symmetry.space_group_name_H-M   'P 1'
#
loop_
_entity.id
_entity.type
_entity.pdbx_description
1 polymer ?
#
loop_
_entity_poly.entity_id
_entity_poly.type
_entity_poly.pdbx_seq_one_letter_code
_entity_poly.pdbx_strand_id
1 'polypeptide(L)'
;MIFSSEIEARLKELGAAYASPNGTLQEALMSMTFPTPIIEQGFSDHVEYSDDLRKILEHQGQLRELVQREDFTFSPWIATPLSPGTTDYEEWHDDEGFITGVASKLPTTTKSPNFIILGNTRYQVGFFVLSDDPHPQNPTVYAMDHDAWFYDIDYELTFLDFLNRFATDTELREEINAYFAKPSD
;
A
#
# COMPACT_ATOMS: atom_id res chain seq x y z
N MET A 1 5.54 -20.59 -2.22
CA MET A 1 4.85 -19.36 -1.82
C MET A 1 5.88 -18.26 -1.81
N ILE A 2 5.63 -17.19 -2.55
CA ILE A 2 6.55 -16.05 -2.67
C ILE A 2 6.58 -15.28 -1.36
N PHE A 3 5.46 -15.16 -0.65
CA PHE A 3 5.35 -14.50 0.64
C PHE A 3 5.49 -15.47 1.81
N SER A 4 5.83 -14.94 2.98
CA SER A 4 5.85 -15.67 4.24
C SER A 4 4.44 -16.11 4.64
N SER A 5 4.32 -17.14 5.49
CA SER A 5 3.02 -17.61 5.97
C SER A 5 2.20 -16.53 6.69
N GLU A 6 2.87 -15.58 7.36
CA GLU A 6 2.22 -14.46 8.05
C GLU A 6 1.59 -13.48 7.06
N ILE A 7 2.30 -13.16 5.98
CA ILE A 7 1.77 -12.32 4.91
C ILE A 7 0.64 -13.01 4.17
N GLU A 8 0.78 -14.30 3.85
CA GLU A 8 -0.30 -15.07 3.20
C GLU A 8 -1.57 -15.09 4.06
N ALA A 9 -1.42 -15.23 5.39
CA ALA A 9 -2.53 -15.14 6.32
C ALA A 9 -3.16 -13.74 6.29
N ARG A 10 -2.35 -12.67 6.36
CA ARG A 10 -2.86 -11.29 6.36
C ARG A 10 -3.54 -10.91 5.05
N LEU A 11 -2.95 -11.27 3.91
CA LEU A 11 -3.55 -11.08 2.58
C LEU A 11 -4.92 -11.76 2.49
N LYS A 12 -5.03 -12.98 3.02
CA LYS A 12 -6.30 -13.71 3.07
C LYS A 12 -7.33 -13.02 3.95
N GLU A 13 -6.94 -12.50 5.11
CA GLU A 13 -7.82 -11.73 6.00
C GLU A 13 -8.34 -10.44 5.35
N LEU A 14 -7.50 -9.79 4.55
CA LEU A 14 -7.85 -8.61 3.75
C LEU A 14 -8.61 -8.95 2.46
N GLY A 15 -8.85 -10.23 2.19
CA GLY A 15 -9.57 -10.70 1.00
C GLY A 15 -8.79 -10.56 -0.30
N ALA A 16 -7.47 -10.38 -0.24
CA ALA A 16 -6.62 -10.22 -1.42
C ALA A 16 -6.58 -11.50 -2.26
N ALA A 17 -6.49 -11.33 -3.57
CA ALA A 17 -6.24 -12.40 -4.53
C ALA A 17 -5.12 -11.99 -5.48
N TYR A 18 -4.24 -12.91 -5.84
CA TYR A 18 -3.16 -12.66 -6.79
C TYR A 18 -2.80 -13.94 -7.57
N ALA A 19 -2.26 -13.77 -8.77
CA ALA A 19 -1.79 -14.85 -9.61
C ALA A 19 -0.32 -15.16 -9.29
N SER A 20 0.08 -16.43 -9.40
CA SER A 20 1.47 -16.87 -9.19
C SER A 20 2.00 -16.81 -7.74
N PRO A 21 1.41 -17.57 -6.80
CA PRO A 21 1.97 -17.75 -5.45
C PRO A 21 3.37 -18.38 -5.46
N ASN A 22 3.85 -18.93 -6.57
CA ASN A 22 5.21 -19.45 -6.70
C ASN A 22 6.04 -18.71 -7.78
N GLY A 23 5.57 -17.55 -8.23
CA GLY A 23 6.26 -16.73 -9.22
C GLY A 23 7.26 -15.76 -8.59
N THR A 24 7.61 -14.72 -9.34
CA THR A 24 8.41 -13.59 -8.86
C THR A 24 7.59 -12.64 -7.99
N LEU A 25 8.28 -11.82 -7.19
CA LEU A 25 7.65 -10.76 -6.42
C LEU A 25 6.86 -9.80 -7.31
N GLN A 26 7.42 -9.44 -8.47
CA GLN A 26 6.77 -8.59 -9.46
C GLN A 26 5.47 -9.20 -9.98
N GLU A 27 5.46 -10.47 -10.38
CA GLU A 27 4.24 -11.15 -10.86
C GLU A 27 3.15 -11.21 -9.79
N ALA A 28 3.54 -11.47 -8.54
CA ALA A 28 2.61 -11.54 -7.42
C ALA A 28 1.98 -10.18 -7.12
N LEU A 29 2.77 -9.12 -6.98
CA LEU A 29 2.26 -7.78 -6.69
C LEU A 29 1.45 -7.20 -7.84
N MET A 30 1.89 -7.37 -9.09
CA MET A 30 1.21 -6.83 -10.27
C MET A 30 -0.14 -7.50 -10.57
N SER A 31 -0.35 -8.73 -10.10
CA SER A 31 -1.62 -9.44 -10.23
C SER A 31 -2.50 -9.35 -8.99
N MET A 32 -2.01 -8.69 -7.94
CA MET A 32 -2.73 -8.55 -6.68
C MET A 32 -3.93 -7.63 -6.85
N THR A 33 -5.06 -8.09 -6.33
CA THR A 33 -6.34 -7.40 -6.37
C THR A 33 -6.99 -7.50 -5.00
N PHE A 34 -7.65 -6.41 -4.61
CA PHE A 34 -8.52 -6.37 -3.45
C PHE A 34 -9.95 -6.21 -3.98
N PRO A 35 -10.84 -7.21 -3.81
CA PRO A 35 -12.20 -7.17 -4.36
C PRO A 35 -13.07 -6.09 -3.73
N THR A 36 -12.68 -5.62 -2.55
CA THR A 36 -13.25 -4.48 -1.86
C THR A 36 -12.14 -3.49 -1.50
N PRO A 37 -12.41 -2.17 -1.48
CA PRO A 37 -11.43 -1.19 -1.05
C PRO A 37 -10.82 -1.54 0.31
N ILE A 38 -9.49 -1.45 0.40
CA ILE A 38 -8.78 -1.56 1.68
C ILE A 38 -8.86 -0.21 2.40
N ILE A 39 -9.10 -0.25 3.70
CA ILE A 39 -9.33 0.91 4.54
C ILE A 39 -8.30 0.87 5.64
N GLU A 40 -7.63 2.00 5.91
CA GLU A 40 -6.66 2.07 7.00
C GLU A 40 -7.35 1.93 8.37
N GLN A 41 -6.68 1.28 9.32
CA GLN A 41 -7.11 1.27 10.71
C GLN A 41 -7.08 2.70 11.28
N GLY A 42 -7.97 2.99 12.23
CA GLY A 42 -8.10 4.33 12.79
C GLY A 42 -8.88 5.29 11.90
N PHE A 43 -9.48 4.82 10.80
CA PHE A 43 -10.32 5.65 9.93
C PHE A 43 -11.44 6.37 10.69
N SER A 44 -11.97 5.78 11.77
CA SER A 44 -13.05 6.36 12.57
C SER A 44 -12.66 7.66 13.27
N ASP A 45 -11.37 7.86 13.57
CA ASP A 45 -10.85 9.12 14.12
C ASP A 45 -10.85 10.25 13.06
N HIS A 46 -11.01 9.91 11.79
CA HIS A 46 -11.05 10.82 10.66
C HIS A 46 -12.42 10.95 9.99
N VAL A 47 -13.43 10.23 10.49
CA VAL A 47 -14.80 10.36 9.98
C VAL A 47 -15.46 11.58 10.62
N GLU A 48 -15.55 12.65 9.82
CA GLU A 48 -16.15 13.92 10.23
C GLU A 48 -17.66 13.84 10.52
N TYR A 49 -18.36 12.80 10.05
CA TYR A 49 -19.83 12.69 10.11
C TYR A 49 -20.28 11.37 10.77
N SER A 50 -20.67 11.43 12.04
CA SER A 50 -21.20 10.29 12.80
C SER A 50 -22.49 9.68 12.22
N ASP A 51 -23.25 10.46 11.45
CA ASP A 51 -24.47 10.00 10.77
C ASP A 51 -24.16 8.98 9.66
N ASP A 52 -23.00 9.09 8.99
CA ASP A 52 -22.60 8.13 7.96
C ASP A 52 -22.15 6.82 8.61
N LEU A 53 -21.42 6.87 9.72
CA LEU A 53 -21.07 5.69 10.52
C LEU A 53 -22.31 4.93 11.04
N ARG A 54 -23.41 5.64 11.35
CA ARG A 54 -24.65 5.04 11.84
C ARG A 54 -25.41 4.33 10.72
N LYS A 55 -25.50 4.96 9.53
CA LYS A 55 -26.04 4.31 8.33
C LYS A 55 -25.22 3.09 7.93
N ILE A 56 -23.91 3.18 8.07
CA ILE A 56 -22.95 2.10 7.85
C ILE A 56 -23.21 0.92 8.80
N LEU A 57 -23.48 1.17 10.09
CA LEU A 57 -23.88 0.12 11.04
C LEU A 57 -25.22 -0.53 10.70
N GLU A 58 -26.18 0.25 10.18
CA GLU A 58 -27.49 -0.24 9.77
C GLU A 58 -27.42 -1.10 8.49
N HIS A 59 -26.42 -0.86 7.63
CA HIS A 59 -26.16 -1.58 6.38
C HIS A 59 -24.93 -2.51 6.49
N GLN A 60 -24.97 -3.43 7.46
CA GLN A 60 -23.86 -4.33 7.85
C GLN A 60 -23.14 -5.12 6.73
N GLY A 61 -23.68 -5.15 5.49
CA GLY A 61 -23.10 -5.84 4.34
C GLY A 61 -22.35 -4.95 3.33
N GLN A 62 -22.37 -3.61 3.47
CA GLN A 62 -21.77 -2.67 2.49
C GLN A 62 -20.79 -1.70 3.14
N LEU A 63 -20.22 -2.09 4.28
CA LEU A 63 -19.32 -1.29 5.12
C LEU A 63 -18.22 -0.59 4.30
N ARG A 64 -17.52 -1.33 3.44
CA ARG A 64 -16.42 -0.82 2.60
C ARG A 64 -16.87 0.00 1.39
N GLU A 65 -18.09 -0.19 0.93
CA GLU A 65 -18.67 0.59 -0.19
C GLU A 65 -19.20 1.94 0.29
N LEU A 66 -19.58 2.03 1.56
CA LEU A 66 -20.16 3.21 2.19
C LEU A 66 -19.12 4.12 2.84
N VAL A 67 -17.98 3.59 3.26
CA VAL A 67 -16.79 4.40 3.57
C VAL A 67 -16.22 4.90 2.23
N GLN A 68 -16.86 5.93 1.65
CA GLN A 68 -16.46 6.56 0.39
C GLN A 68 -15.22 7.45 0.52
N ARG A 69 -14.31 7.10 1.43
CA ARG A 69 -12.95 7.65 1.43
C ARG A 69 -12.02 6.57 0.91
N GLU A 70 -11.51 6.80 -0.30
CA GLU A 70 -10.30 6.14 -0.78
C GLU A 70 -9.14 6.61 0.09
N ASP A 71 -8.99 6.08 1.30
CA ASP A 71 -7.83 6.40 2.13
C ASP A 71 -6.56 5.84 1.50
N PHE A 72 -6.69 4.73 0.77
CA PHE A 72 -5.65 4.16 -0.08
C PHE A 72 -6.22 3.47 -1.32
N THR A 73 -5.61 3.70 -2.48
CA THR A 73 -5.95 3.04 -3.74
C THR A 73 -4.82 2.09 -4.14
N PHE A 74 -5.06 0.77 -4.03
CA PHE A 74 -4.13 -0.25 -4.52
C PHE A 74 -4.25 -0.35 -6.04
N SER A 75 -3.22 0.09 -6.76
CA SER A 75 -3.21 0.12 -8.23
C SER A 75 -1.78 -0.10 -8.71
N PRO A 76 -1.30 -1.35 -8.74
CA PRO A 76 0.10 -1.61 -8.93
C PRO A 76 0.54 -1.31 -10.36
N TRP A 77 1.69 -0.66 -10.51
CA TRP A 77 2.34 -0.41 -11.79
C TRP A 77 3.86 -0.42 -11.65
N ILE A 78 4.57 -0.54 -12.77
CA ILE A 78 6.03 -0.65 -12.79
C ILE A 78 6.62 0.66 -13.30
N ALA A 79 7.48 1.27 -12.49
CA ALA A 79 8.39 2.32 -12.91
C ALA A 79 9.81 1.75 -13.08
N THR A 80 10.53 2.28 -14.06
CA THR A 80 11.86 1.80 -14.46
C THR A 80 12.91 2.93 -14.53
N PRO A 81 12.99 3.82 -13.53
CA PRO A 81 13.83 5.02 -13.59
C PRO A 81 15.33 4.72 -13.63
N LEU A 82 15.74 3.48 -13.33
CA LEU A 82 17.14 3.04 -13.35
C LEU A 82 17.50 2.19 -14.58
N SER A 83 16.58 2.00 -15.54
CA SER A 83 16.75 1.10 -16.68
C SER A 83 16.99 1.86 -18.00
N PRO A 84 18.23 1.95 -18.52
CA PRO A 84 18.52 2.74 -19.71
C PRO A 84 17.67 2.37 -20.92
N GLY A 85 17.11 3.38 -21.58
CA GLY A 85 16.28 3.23 -22.78
C GLY A 85 14.79 3.02 -22.51
N THR A 86 14.33 3.17 -21.26
CA THR A 86 12.90 3.29 -20.93
C THR A 86 12.50 4.77 -20.82
N THR A 87 11.20 5.05 -20.99
CA THR A 87 10.66 6.41 -20.81
C THR A 87 10.91 6.94 -19.40
N ASP A 88 10.70 6.10 -18.38
CA ASP A 88 10.97 6.44 -16.98
C ASP A 88 12.43 6.82 -16.75
N TYR A 89 13.37 6.07 -17.35
CA TYR A 89 14.78 6.41 -17.26
C TYR A 89 15.03 7.77 -17.92
N GLU A 90 14.55 8.00 -19.14
CA GLU A 90 14.72 9.29 -19.82
C GLU A 90 14.15 10.47 -19.03
N GLU A 91 13.09 10.25 -18.24
CA GLU A 91 12.45 11.26 -17.40
C GLU A 91 13.25 11.57 -16.11
N TRP A 92 13.79 10.56 -15.44
CA TRP A 92 14.33 10.73 -14.07
C TRP A 92 15.85 10.54 -13.92
N HIS A 93 16.53 9.92 -14.89
CA HIS A 93 17.94 9.49 -14.72
C HIS A 93 18.95 10.62 -14.45
N ASP A 94 18.67 11.85 -14.86
CA ASP A 94 19.51 13.03 -14.66
C ASP A 94 18.89 14.05 -13.68
N ASP A 95 17.73 13.72 -13.10
CA ASP A 95 17.07 14.54 -12.08
C ASP A 95 17.85 14.48 -10.75
N GLU A 96 18.27 15.64 -10.25
CA GLU A 96 19.06 15.73 -9.01
C GLU A 96 18.25 15.25 -7.79
N GLY A 97 16.94 15.48 -7.77
CA GLY A 97 16.03 15.01 -6.73
C GLY A 97 15.97 13.49 -6.71
N PHE A 98 15.86 12.85 -7.87
CA PHE A 98 15.91 11.39 -7.98
C PHE A 98 17.26 10.82 -7.53
N ILE A 99 18.36 11.37 -8.04
CA ILE A 99 19.73 10.88 -7.79
C ILE A 99 20.09 11.02 -6.31
N THR A 100 19.83 12.19 -5.71
CA THR A 100 20.21 12.48 -4.33
C THR A 100 19.18 11.96 -3.32
N GLY A 101 17.93 11.82 -3.75
CA GLY A 101 16.82 11.30 -2.98
C GLY A 101 16.73 9.78 -3.00
N VAL A 102 15.74 9.26 -3.71
CA VAL A 102 15.43 7.83 -3.66
C VAL A 102 16.59 6.96 -4.11
N ALA A 103 17.25 7.27 -5.23
CA ALA A 103 18.33 6.42 -5.76
C ALA A 103 19.52 6.27 -4.80
N SER A 104 19.83 7.30 -4.00
CA SER A 104 20.95 7.26 -3.04
C SER A 104 20.67 6.40 -1.80
N LYS A 105 19.39 6.18 -1.48
CA LYS A 105 18.92 5.46 -0.30
C LYS A 105 18.66 3.98 -0.56
N LEU A 106 18.55 3.56 -1.82
CA LEU A 106 18.29 2.16 -2.17
C LEU A 106 19.49 1.25 -1.82
N PRO A 107 19.25 -0.02 -1.47
CA PRO A 107 20.32 -0.98 -1.24
C PRO A 107 21.20 -1.14 -2.49
N THR A 108 22.51 -0.91 -2.33
CA THR A 108 23.52 -0.80 -3.40
C THR A 108 23.89 -2.13 -4.08
N THR A 109 23.13 -3.20 -3.84
CA THR A 109 23.51 -4.56 -4.24
C THR A 109 23.04 -4.98 -5.63
N THR A 110 22.17 -4.22 -6.28
CA THR A 110 21.50 -4.66 -7.51
C THR A 110 21.58 -3.66 -8.66
N LYS A 111 21.81 -4.18 -9.86
CA LYS A 111 21.82 -3.38 -11.10
C LYS A 111 20.39 -3.06 -11.48
N SER A 112 19.98 -1.80 -11.32
CA SER A 112 18.78 -1.22 -11.92
C SER A 112 17.47 -1.97 -11.59
N PRO A 113 17.06 -2.03 -10.32
CA PRO A 113 15.78 -2.63 -9.94
C PRO A 113 14.59 -1.91 -10.59
N ASN A 114 13.54 -2.66 -10.92
CA ASN A 114 12.24 -2.07 -11.22
C ASN A 114 11.55 -1.66 -9.92
N PHE A 115 10.82 -0.56 -9.97
CA PHE A 115 10.05 -0.03 -8.86
C PHE A 115 8.60 -0.49 -9.09
N ILE A 116 8.11 -1.34 -8.21
CA ILE A 116 6.71 -1.78 -8.22
C ILE A 116 5.96 -0.81 -7.32
N ILE A 117 5.33 0.20 -7.93
CA ILE A 117 4.45 1.11 -7.20
C ILE A 117 3.22 0.30 -6.80
N LEU A 118 2.86 0.29 -5.53
CA LEU A 118 1.71 -0.45 -5.00
C LEU A 118 0.41 0.35 -5.11
N GLY A 119 0.52 1.67 -4.97
CA GLY A 119 -0.62 2.57 -4.86
C GLY A 119 -0.25 3.80 -4.05
N ASN A 120 -1.26 4.62 -3.76
CA ASN A 120 -1.08 5.86 -3.01
C ASN A 120 -2.25 6.10 -2.06
N THR A 121 -1.98 6.84 -0.99
CA THR A 121 -3.04 7.42 -0.17
C THR A 121 -3.65 8.64 -0.85
N ARG A 122 -4.83 9.04 -0.38
CA ARG A 122 -5.40 10.37 -0.72
C ARG A 122 -4.57 11.52 -0.16
N TYR A 123 -3.83 11.29 0.92
CA TYR A 123 -2.92 12.27 1.53
C TYR A 123 -1.53 12.21 0.92
N GLN A 124 -1.46 11.94 -0.39
CA GLN A 124 -0.28 12.22 -1.17
C GLN A 124 0.94 11.36 -0.81
N VAL A 125 0.76 10.17 -0.25
CA VAL A 125 1.87 9.24 0.01
C VAL A 125 1.82 8.09 -1.00
N GLY A 126 2.84 7.95 -1.82
CA GLY A 126 3.05 6.81 -2.72
C GLY A 126 3.86 5.71 -2.02
N PHE A 127 3.53 4.45 -2.32
CA PHE A 127 4.28 3.29 -1.80
C PHE A 127 4.84 2.45 -2.93
N PHE A 128 6.07 1.96 -2.76
CA PHE A 128 6.69 1.08 -3.73
C PHE A 128 7.57 0.01 -3.10
N VAL A 129 7.85 -1.03 -3.88
CA VAL A 129 8.73 -2.14 -3.57
C VAL A 129 9.73 -2.32 -4.70
N LEU A 130 10.96 -2.73 -4.41
CA LEU A 130 11.92 -3.10 -5.44
C LEU A 130 11.66 -4.52 -5.95
N SER A 131 11.68 -4.72 -7.28
CA SER A 131 11.40 -6.02 -7.89
C SER A 131 12.35 -7.15 -7.48
N ASP A 132 13.55 -6.79 -7.05
CA ASP A 132 14.65 -7.68 -6.66
C ASP A 132 15.02 -7.53 -5.19
N ASP A 133 14.06 -7.09 -4.36
CA ASP A 133 14.22 -6.96 -2.92
C ASP A 133 14.90 -8.22 -2.32
N PRO A 134 15.94 -8.06 -1.46
CA PRO A 134 16.69 -9.20 -0.91
C PRO A 134 15.84 -10.11 -0.01
N HIS A 135 14.66 -9.65 0.41
CA HIS A 135 13.72 -10.34 1.28
C HIS A 135 12.34 -10.48 0.61
N PRO A 136 12.22 -11.18 -0.53
CA PRO A 136 10.98 -11.20 -1.32
C PRO A 136 9.78 -11.82 -0.58
N GLN A 137 10.02 -12.56 0.50
CA GLN A 137 8.96 -13.11 1.35
C GLN A 137 8.29 -12.09 2.26
N ASN A 138 8.96 -10.98 2.55
CA ASN A 138 8.47 -9.83 3.30
C ASN A 138 9.27 -8.59 2.87
N PRO A 139 9.04 -8.09 1.64
CA PRO A 139 9.91 -7.08 1.05
C PRO A 139 9.80 -5.75 1.77
N THR A 140 10.80 -4.89 1.59
CA THR A 140 10.75 -3.52 2.07
C THR A 140 9.77 -2.72 1.22
N VAL A 141 8.85 -2.04 1.89
CA VAL A 141 7.95 -1.05 1.30
C VAL A 141 8.47 0.33 1.66
N TYR A 142 8.74 1.11 0.62
CA TYR A 142 9.21 2.48 0.72
C TYR A 142 8.02 3.43 0.55
N ALA A 143 7.89 4.39 1.46
CA ALA A 143 6.95 5.50 1.34
C ALA A 143 7.66 6.74 0.78
N MET A 144 6.98 7.43 -0.12
CA MET A 144 7.45 8.69 -0.72
C MET A 144 6.30 9.67 -0.86
N ASP A 145 6.63 10.94 -1.01
CA ASP A 145 5.68 11.97 -1.43
C ASP A 145 5.21 11.73 -2.87
N HIS A 146 3.89 11.64 -3.08
CA HIS A 146 3.28 11.43 -4.40
C HIS A 146 3.32 12.70 -5.27
N ASP A 147 3.49 13.89 -4.69
CA ASP A 147 3.62 15.14 -5.44
C ASP A 147 5.06 15.33 -5.93
N ALA A 148 6.00 14.58 -5.35
CA ALA A 148 7.41 14.59 -5.69
C ALA A 148 7.94 13.16 -5.84
N TRP A 149 7.39 12.44 -6.84
CA TRP A 149 7.78 11.06 -7.13
C TRP A 149 9.30 10.91 -7.20
N PHE A 150 9.80 9.96 -6.42
CA PHE A 150 11.20 9.58 -6.34
C PHE A 150 12.18 10.65 -5.83
N TYR A 151 11.70 11.77 -5.28
CA TYR A 151 12.57 12.83 -4.74
C TYR A 151 13.01 12.58 -3.31
N ASP A 152 12.19 11.90 -2.50
CA ASP A 152 12.58 11.51 -1.15
C ASP A 152 11.92 10.18 -0.73
N ILE A 153 12.61 9.48 0.16
CA ILE A 153 12.01 8.39 0.94
C ILE A 153 11.73 8.96 2.31
N ASP A 154 10.44 9.05 2.65
CA ASP A 154 9.98 9.54 3.95
C ASP A 154 10.26 8.51 5.05
N TYR A 155 9.86 7.26 4.80
CA TYR A 155 10.04 6.14 5.71
C TYR A 155 9.96 4.79 5.00
N GLU A 156 10.43 3.76 5.70
CA GLU A 156 10.44 2.36 5.25
C GLU A 156 9.69 1.49 6.25
N LEU A 157 9.07 0.43 5.75
CA LEU A 157 8.41 -0.57 6.56
C LEU A 157 8.46 -1.94 5.86
N THR A 158 8.20 -3.01 6.60
CA THR A 158 8.05 -4.33 5.95
C THR A 158 6.69 -4.43 5.25
N PHE A 159 6.57 -5.30 4.25
CA PHE A 159 5.29 -5.54 3.59
C PHE A 159 4.22 -6.04 4.56
N LEU A 160 4.59 -6.82 5.58
CA LEU A 160 3.67 -7.21 6.64
C LEU A 160 3.17 -5.98 7.42
N ASP A 161 4.06 -5.08 7.83
CA ASP A 161 3.68 -3.84 8.51
C ASP A 161 2.77 -2.97 7.64
N PHE A 162 3.01 -2.96 6.32
CA PHE A 162 2.20 -2.24 5.35
C PHE A 162 0.78 -2.80 5.33
N LEU A 163 0.64 -4.13 5.23
CA LEU A 163 -0.65 -4.80 5.25
C LEU A 163 -1.38 -4.65 6.60
N ASN A 164 -0.64 -4.56 7.70
CA ASN A 164 -1.20 -4.35 9.04
C ASN A 164 -1.78 -2.95 9.24
N ARG A 165 -1.49 -1.99 8.35
CA ARG A 165 -2.17 -0.69 8.36
C ARG A 165 -3.64 -0.79 7.97
N PHE A 166 -4.03 -1.82 7.22
CA PHE A 166 -5.39 -1.95 6.70
C PHE A 166 -6.25 -2.80 7.62
N ALA A 167 -7.50 -2.39 7.83
CA ALA A 167 -8.47 -3.10 8.63
C ALA A 167 -9.14 -4.25 7.85
N THR A 168 -9.30 -5.40 8.49
CA THR A 168 -10.22 -6.47 8.08
C THR A 168 -11.68 -6.04 8.29
N ASP A 169 -12.65 -6.79 7.75
CA ASP A 169 -14.07 -6.49 7.96
C ASP A 169 -14.46 -6.53 9.45
N THR A 170 -13.84 -7.45 10.20
CA THR A 170 -14.05 -7.58 11.64
C THR A 170 -13.44 -6.39 12.38
N GLU A 171 -12.18 -6.05 12.11
CA GLU A 171 -11.49 -4.91 12.72
C GLU A 171 -12.24 -3.60 12.43
N LEU A 172 -12.68 -3.41 11.18
CA LEU A 172 -13.46 -2.25 10.76
C LEU A 172 -14.78 -2.13 11.53
N ARG A 173 -15.49 -3.26 11.72
CA ARG A 173 -16.73 -3.30 12.51
C ARG A 173 -16.48 -3.03 13.99
N GLU A 174 -15.42 -3.59 14.56
CA GLU A 174 -15.04 -3.36 15.96
C GLU A 174 -14.72 -1.89 16.21
N GLU A 175 -13.97 -1.25 15.30
CA GLU A 175 -13.63 0.15 15.38
C GLU A 175 -14.87 1.06 15.35
N ILE A 176 -15.82 0.79 14.46
CA ILE A 176 -17.08 1.55 14.39
C ILE A 176 -17.90 1.37 15.67
N ASN A 177 -18.02 0.14 16.17
CA ASN A 177 -18.74 -0.12 17.41
C ASN A 177 -18.07 0.61 18.59
N ALA A 178 -16.74 0.62 18.65
CA ALA A 178 -15.99 1.34 19.66
C ALA A 178 -16.22 2.85 19.58
N TYR A 179 -16.25 3.43 18.38
CA TYR A 179 -16.57 4.84 18.16
C TYR A 179 -17.91 5.24 18.79
N PHE A 180 -18.97 4.43 18.60
CA PHE A 180 -20.29 4.70 19.19
C PHE A 180 -20.43 4.34 20.66
N ALA A 181 -19.54 3.51 21.20
CA ALA A 181 -19.51 3.17 22.62
C ALA A 181 -18.76 4.20 23.47
N LYS A 182 -17.97 5.09 22.86
CA LYS A 182 -17.30 6.20 23.57
C LYS A 182 -18.39 7.11 24.19
N PRO A 183 -18.40 7.32 25.53
CA PRO A 183 -19.31 8.27 26.14
C PRO A 183 -19.02 9.67 25.59
N SER A 184 -20.08 10.43 25.30
CA SER A 184 -19.95 11.83 24.95
C SER A 184 -19.33 12.59 26.12
N ASP A 185 -18.16 13.20 25.91
CA ASP A 185 -17.56 14.16 26.84
C ASP A 185 -18.43 15.43 26.95
#